data_AF-A0A2V7WVB1-F1
#
_entry.id   AF-A0A2V7WVB1-F1
#
_cell.length_a   1.000
_cell.length_b   1.000
_cell.length_c   1.000
_cell.angle_alpha   90.00
_cell.angle_beta   90.00
_cell.angle_gamma   90.00
#
_symmetry.space_group_name_H-M   'P 1'
#
loop_
_entity.id
_entity.type
_entity.pdbx_description
1 polymer ?
#
loop_
_entity_poly.entity_id
_entity_poly.type
_entity_poly.pdbx_seq_one_letter_code
_entity_poly.pdbx_strand_id
1 'polypeptide(L)'
;MFAVALAARLAFTFLVDQPLLYGHQYHYFTNGLLLAQHPAPVRYVLLSDEWRLWNGEWTIAPLYHLFLGVVFRLFGPHLLPLRVVQCALDAVAAVAVAALGRRVAGPRGAWAGVAYALWWPAVEMTSWTMTENLHTVLFMAALA
;
A
#
# COMPACT_ATOMS: atom_id res chain seq x y z
N MET A 1 -16.49 -5.70 -9.07
CA MET A 1 -15.37 -4.73 -9.02
C MET A 1 -14.26 -5.23 -8.14
N PHE A 2 -14.44 -5.28 -6.81
CA PHE A 2 -13.44 -5.74 -5.85
C PHE A 2 -12.78 -7.07 -6.23
N ALA A 3 -13.58 -8.12 -6.47
CA ALA A 3 -13.07 -9.44 -6.81
C ALA A 3 -12.20 -9.44 -8.09
N VAL A 4 -12.58 -8.67 -9.11
CA VAL A 4 -11.81 -8.55 -10.36
C VAL A 4 -10.49 -7.83 -10.09
N ALA A 5 -10.52 -6.72 -9.36
CA ALA A 5 -9.33 -5.96 -9.00
C ALA A 5 -8.36 -6.82 -8.16
N LEU A 6 -8.87 -7.48 -7.11
CA LEU A 6 -8.09 -8.33 -6.24
C LEU A 6 -7.50 -9.51 -7.01
N ALA A 7 -8.29 -10.19 -7.84
CA ALA A 7 -7.80 -11.31 -8.64
C ALA A 7 -6.68 -10.89 -9.59
N ALA A 8 -6.79 -9.73 -10.25
CA ALA A 8 -5.74 -9.23 -11.14
C ALA A 8 -4.42 -8.97 -10.39
N ARG A 9 -4.49 -8.33 -9.21
CA ARG A 9 -3.32 -8.01 -8.38
C ARG A 9 -2.66 -9.25 -7.77
N LEU A 10 -3.47 -10.19 -7.28
CA LEU A 10 -2.97 -11.48 -6.80
C LEU A 10 -2.35 -12.30 -7.93
N ALA A 11 -3.01 -12.36 -9.09
CA ALA A 11 -2.45 -13.04 -10.26
C ALA A 11 -1.08 -12.45 -10.62
N PHE A 12 -0.94 -11.12 -10.67
CA PHE A 12 0.36 -10.50 -10.88
C PHE A 12 1.38 -10.89 -9.79
N THR A 13 1.00 -10.78 -8.51
CA THR A 13 1.86 -11.11 -7.36
C THR A 13 2.40 -12.55 -7.39
N PHE A 14 1.60 -13.51 -7.87
CA PHE A 14 1.97 -14.92 -7.87
C PHE A 14 2.52 -15.44 -9.20
N LEU A 15 2.21 -14.80 -10.33
CA LEU A 15 2.59 -15.27 -11.66
C LEU A 15 3.77 -14.50 -12.26
N VAL A 16 4.06 -13.30 -11.75
CA VAL A 16 5.15 -12.46 -12.25
C VAL A 16 6.28 -12.43 -11.24
N ASP A 17 7.46 -12.87 -11.66
CA ASP A 17 8.66 -12.80 -10.85
C ASP A 17 9.25 -11.38 -10.92
N GLN A 18 8.85 -10.54 -9.96
CA GLN A 18 9.33 -9.16 -9.84
C GLN A 18 10.55 -9.09 -8.92
N PRO A 19 11.71 -8.62 -9.41
CA PRO A 19 12.91 -8.50 -8.60
C PRO A 19 12.73 -7.45 -7.50
N LEU A 20 13.31 -7.70 -6.33
CA LEU A 20 13.44 -6.70 -5.27
C LEU A 20 14.43 -5.62 -5.72
N LEU A 21 13.92 -4.43 -6.04
CA LEU A 21 14.76 -3.30 -6.46
C LEU A 21 15.38 -2.61 -5.24
N TYR A 22 16.72 -2.62 -5.19
CA TYR A 22 17.51 -2.18 -4.04
C TYR A 22 17.37 -0.69 -3.68
N GLY A 23 17.03 0.18 -4.65
CA GLY A 23 17.09 1.63 -4.46
C GLY A 23 15.98 2.26 -3.62
N HIS A 24 14.73 1.81 -3.76
CA HIS A 24 13.57 2.50 -3.15
C HIS A 24 12.85 1.68 -2.08
N GLN A 25 12.83 0.35 -2.21
CA GLN A 25 12.01 -0.50 -1.33
C GLN A 25 12.67 -0.75 0.03
N TYR A 26 14.01 -0.77 0.08
CA TYR A 26 14.77 -1.10 1.30
C TYR A 26 14.59 -0.08 2.42
N HIS A 27 14.49 1.21 2.11
CA HIS A 27 14.31 2.24 3.12
C HIS A 27 12.98 2.11 3.85
N TYR A 28 11.93 1.72 3.13
CA TYR A 28 10.63 1.44 3.72
C TYR A 28 10.63 0.19 4.61
N PHE A 29 11.32 -0.88 4.18
CA PHE A 29 11.42 -2.12 4.96
C PHE A 29 12.16 -1.93 6.28
N THR A 30 13.31 -1.27 6.27
CA THR A 30 14.12 -1.09 7.49
C THR A 30 13.32 -0.41 8.60
N ASN A 31 12.62 0.69 8.29
CA ASN A 31 11.83 1.41 9.28
C ASN A 31 10.59 0.63 9.73
N GLY A 32 9.92 -0.06 8.81
CA GLY A 32 8.80 -0.93 9.17
C GLY A 32 9.23 -2.06 10.12
N LEU A 33 10.38 -2.69 9.84
CA LEU A 33 10.94 -3.75 10.67
C LEU A 33 11.41 -3.24 12.03
N LEU A 34 12.10 -2.11 12.06
CA LEU A 34 12.54 -1.47 13.29
C LEU A 34 11.33 -1.20 14.18
N LEU A 35 10.26 -0.63 13.63
CA LEU A 35 9.02 -0.40 14.37
C LEU A 35 8.37 -1.71 14.84
N ALA A 36 8.28 -2.71 13.97
CA ALA A 36 7.66 -3.99 14.30
C ALA A 36 8.36 -4.72 15.46
N GLN A 37 9.69 -4.63 15.50
CA GLN A 37 10.56 -5.29 16.48
C GLN A 37 10.80 -4.46 17.75
N HIS A 38 10.49 -3.15 17.73
CA HIS A 38 10.73 -2.29 18.89
C HIS A 38 9.87 -2.74 20.10
N PRO A 39 10.44 -2.83 21.31
CA PRO A 39 9.71 -3.28 22.51
C PRO A 39 8.60 -2.32 22.94
N ALA A 40 8.75 -1.02 22.65
CA ALA A 40 7.77 0.01 22.93
C ALA A 40 7.49 0.86 21.66
N PRO A 41 6.79 0.31 20.65
CA PRO A 41 6.71 0.90 19.31
C PRO A 41 5.99 2.26 19.30
N VAL A 42 4.94 2.41 20.11
CA VAL A 42 4.21 3.68 20.23
C VAL A 42 5.10 4.78 20.82
N ARG A 43 5.85 4.46 21.88
CA ARG A 43 6.76 5.43 22.52
C ARG A 43 7.89 5.82 21.57
N TYR A 44 8.40 4.86 20.81
CA TYR A 44 9.42 5.10 19.79
C TYR A 44 8.95 6.12 18.75
N VAL A 45 7.79 5.89 18.12
CA VAL A 45 7.21 6.80 17.10
C VAL A 45 6.98 8.21 17.65
N LEU A 46 6.49 8.33 18.89
CA LEU A 46 6.13 9.63 19.46
C LEU A 46 7.35 10.44 19.92
N LEU A 47 8.37 9.78 20.47
CA LEU A 47 9.40 10.43 21.27
C LEU A 47 10.82 10.28 20.73
N SER A 48 11.11 9.34 19.82
CA SER A 48 12.48 9.13 19.36
C SER A 48 12.87 10.06 18.22
N ASP A 49 14.08 10.62 18.30
CA ASP A 49 14.67 11.38 17.19
C ASP A 49 15.08 10.45 16.05
N GLU A 50 15.43 9.19 16.35
CA GLU A 50 15.73 8.14 15.36
C GLU A 50 14.53 7.84 14.44
N TRP A 51 13.29 7.93 14.95
CA TRP A 51 12.10 7.82 14.11
C TRP A 51 11.87 9.05 13.23
N ARG A 52 12.16 10.24 13.77
CA ARG A 52 11.93 11.53 13.08
C ARG A 52 12.99 11.80 12.02
N LEU A 53 14.22 11.37 12.29
CA LEU A 53 15.39 11.55 11.45
C LEU A 53 15.82 10.19 10.90
N TRP A 54 15.59 10.00 9.61
CA TRP A 54 16.04 8.83 8.88
C TRP A 54 17.27 9.17 8.03
N ASN A 55 18.41 8.54 8.35
CA ASN A 55 19.70 8.80 7.68
C ASN A 55 20.11 10.29 7.64
N GLY A 56 19.76 11.05 8.69
CA GLY A 56 20.02 12.49 8.77
C GLY A 56 19.00 13.37 8.05
N GLU A 57 17.99 12.79 7.38
CA GLU A 57 16.89 13.50 6.74
C GLU A 57 15.56 13.25 7.46
N TRP A 58 14.58 14.13 7.30
CA TRP A 58 13.27 13.93 7.93
C TRP A 58 12.53 12.75 7.30
N THR A 59 11.93 11.88 8.11
CA THR A 59 11.18 10.71 7.63
C THR A 59 10.07 11.12 6.66
N ILE A 60 10.25 10.78 5.38
CA ILE A 60 9.30 11.03 4.30
C ILE A 60 8.18 9.98 4.40
N ALA A 61 6.92 10.42 4.43
CA ALA A 61 5.71 9.57 4.49
C ALA A 61 5.63 8.61 5.71
N PRO A 62 5.57 9.15 6.96
CA PRO A 62 5.61 8.35 8.19
C PRO A 62 4.48 7.31 8.26
N LEU A 63 3.31 7.62 7.71
CA LEU A 63 2.15 6.73 7.76
C LEU A 63 2.39 5.40 7.04
N TYR A 64 3.15 5.40 5.94
CA TYR A 64 3.44 4.17 5.22
C TYR A 64 4.39 3.26 6.02
N HIS A 65 5.39 3.82 6.69
CA HIS A 65 6.23 3.06 7.62
C HIS A 65 5.44 2.46 8.80
N LEU A 66 4.47 3.21 9.34
CA LEU A 66 3.57 2.69 10.37
C LEU A 66 2.76 1.49 9.85
N PHE A 67 2.21 1.60 8.64
CA PHE A 67 1.48 0.52 7.98
C PHE A 67 2.35 -0.73 7.82
N LEU A 68 3.58 -0.58 7.31
CA LEU A 68 4.53 -1.69 7.19
C LEU A 68 4.85 -2.33 8.54
N GLY A 69 5.09 -1.52 9.57
CA GLY A 69 5.37 -2.03 10.91
C GLY A 69 4.21 -2.81 11.52
N VAL A 70 2.96 -2.37 11.28
CA VAL A 70 1.77 -3.13 11.70
C VAL A 70 1.70 -4.48 10.97
N VAL A 71 1.85 -4.49 9.63
CA VAL A 71 1.81 -5.73 8.85
C VAL A 71 2.92 -6.69 9.28
N PHE A 72 4.16 -6.22 9.43
CA PHE A 72 5.28 -7.06 9.85
C PHE A 72 5.16 -7.55 11.30
N ARG A 73 4.54 -6.76 12.18
CA ARG A 73 4.26 -7.22 13.55
C ARG A 73 3.21 -8.32 13.59
N LEU A 74 2.21 -8.27 12.69
CA LEU A 74 1.13 -9.27 12.64
C LEU A 74 1.52 -10.55 11.91
N PHE A 75 2.30 -10.44 10.82
CA PHE A 75 2.56 -11.55 9.90
C PHE A 75 4.04 -11.94 9.80
N GLY A 76 4.92 -11.28 10.57
CA GLY A 76 6.36 -11.45 10.48
C GLY A 76 7.00 -10.64 9.33
N PRO A 77 8.34 -10.66 9.21
CA PRO A 77 9.11 -9.90 8.24
C PRO A 77 9.06 -10.53 6.83
N HIS A 78 7.85 -10.80 6.33
CA HIS A 78 7.61 -11.47 5.06
C HIS A 78 6.93 -10.53 4.06
N LEU A 79 7.40 -10.53 2.82
CA LEU A 79 6.86 -9.67 1.76
C LEU A 79 5.50 -10.11 1.25
N LEU A 80 5.24 -11.42 1.23
CA LEU A 80 4.01 -11.94 0.67
C LEU A 80 2.76 -11.43 1.43
N PRO A 81 2.68 -11.51 2.78
CA PRO A 81 1.57 -10.91 3.52
C PRO A 81 1.37 -9.42 3.23
N LEU A 82 2.46 -8.65 3.14
CA LEU A 82 2.39 -7.24 2.78
C LEU A 82 1.77 -7.03 1.40
N ARG A 83 2.26 -7.74 0.37
CA ARG A 83 1.72 -7.65 -0.98
C ARG A 83 0.25 -8.02 -1.03
N VAL A 84 -0.18 -9.06 -0.32
CA VAL A 84 -1.59 -9.47 -0.24
C VAL A 84 -2.46 -8.38 0.40
N VAL A 85 -2.00 -7.77 1.49
CA VAL A 85 -2.72 -6.64 2.12
C VAL A 85 -2.81 -5.45 1.16
N GLN A 86 -1.72 -5.11 0.47
CA GLN A 86 -1.71 -4.04 -0.55
C GLN A 86 -2.68 -4.35 -1.70
N CYS A 87 -2.74 -5.61 -2.17
CA CYS A 87 -3.71 -6.04 -3.19
C CYS A 87 -5.16 -5.81 -2.72
N ALA A 88 -5.46 -6.15 -1.47
CA ALA A 88 -6.79 -5.97 -0.89
C ALA A 88 -7.16 -4.50 -0.75
N LEU A 89 -6.23 -3.68 -0.25
CA LEU A 89 -6.41 -2.23 -0.15
C LEU A 89 -6.67 -1.61 -1.53
N ASP A 90 -5.84 -1.90 -2.53
CA ASP A 90 -6.00 -1.33 -3.86
C ASP A 90 -7.28 -1.83 -4.58
N ALA A 91 -7.74 -3.04 -4.26
CA ALA A 91 -9.05 -3.51 -4.70
C ALA A 91 -10.22 -2.70 -4.08
N VAL A 92 -10.06 -2.18 -2.85
CA VAL A 92 -11.00 -1.20 -2.26
C VAL A 92 -10.92 0.13 -3.02
N ALA A 93 -9.72 0.61 -3.41
CA ALA A 93 -9.59 1.80 -4.25
C ALA A 93 -10.38 1.65 -5.56
N ALA A 94 -10.31 0.49 -6.23
CA ALA A 94 -11.10 0.24 -7.44
C ALA A 94 -12.62 0.36 -7.22
N VAL A 95 -13.12 -0.08 -6.06
CA VAL A 95 -14.54 0.10 -5.69
C VAL A 95 -14.87 1.57 -5.47
N ALA A 96 -14.00 2.30 -4.77
CA ALA A 96 -14.17 3.73 -4.55
C ALA A 96 -14.14 4.53 -5.87
N VAL A 97 -13.26 4.18 -6.81
CA VAL A 97 -13.22 4.77 -8.16
C VAL A 97 -14.53 4.50 -8.90
N ALA A 98 -15.09 3.29 -8.83
CA ALA A 98 -16.39 2.99 -9.43
C ALA A 98 -17.52 3.83 -8.80
N ALA A 99 -17.50 3.99 -7.48
CA ALA A 99 -18.49 4.78 -6.76
C ALA A 99 -18.41 6.27 -7.13
N LEU A 100 -17.20 6.83 -7.16
CA LEU A 100 -16.94 8.21 -7.57
C LEU A 100 -17.34 8.44 -9.03
N GLY A 101 -16.93 7.55 -9.93
CA GLY A 101 -17.30 7.62 -11.35
C GLY A 101 -18.82 7.60 -11.52
N ARG A 102 -19.53 6.76 -10.74
CA ARG A 102 -21.00 6.72 -10.75
C ARG A 102 -21.64 8.02 -10.24
N ARG A 103 -21.04 8.68 -9.25
CA ARG A 103 -21.51 9.98 -8.74
C ARG A 103 -21.34 11.09 -9.79
N VAL A 104 -20.24 11.06 -10.56
CA VAL A 104 -19.91 12.11 -11.54
C VAL A 104 -20.63 11.93 -12.87
N ALA A 105 -20.72 10.70 -13.39
CA ALA A 105 -21.20 10.42 -14.75
C ALA A 105 -22.41 9.46 -14.79
N GLY A 106 -23.11 9.28 -13.66
CA GLY A 106 -24.25 8.38 -13.55
C GLY A 106 -23.84 6.89 -13.67
N PRO A 107 -24.79 5.96 -13.92
CA PRO A 107 -24.55 4.52 -13.85
C PRO A 107 -23.37 4.01 -14.69
N ARG A 108 -23.15 4.60 -15.87
CA ARG A 108 -22.04 4.24 -16.77
C ARG A 108 -20.67 4.63 -16.22
N GLY A 109 -20.60 5.65 -15.35
CA GLY A 109 -19.35 6.06 -14.71
C GLY A 109 -18.72 4.98 -13.82
N ALA A 110 -19.48 3.96 -13.40
CA ALA A 110 -18.94 2.82 -12.66
C ALA A 110 -17.86 2.04 -13.44
N TRP A 111 -17.85 2.13 -14.78
CA TRP A 111 -16.81 1.54 -15.62
C TRP A 111 -15.41 2.11 -15.35
N ALA A 112 -15.29 3.31 -14.78
CA ALA A 112 -14.01 3.86 -14.35
C ALA A 112 -13.28 2.93 -13.36
N GLY A 113 -14.02 2.27 -12.47
CA GLY A 113 -13.44 1.30 -11.55
C GLY A 113 -12.93 0.06 -12.27
N VAL A 114 -13.57 -0.38 -13.36
CA VAL A 114 -13.10 -1.55 -14.15
C VAL A 114 -11.83 -1.17 -14.89
N ALA A 115 -11.81 0.02 -15.50
CA ALA A 115 -10.62 0.57 -16.13
C ALA A 115 -9.45 0.60 -15.15
N TYR A 116 -9.66 1.14 -13.94
CA TYR A 116 -8.63 1.15 -12.90
C TYR A 116 -8.26 -0.26 -12.40
N ALA A 117 -9.23 -1.17 -12.24
CA ALA A 117 -8.98 -2.53 -11.78
C ALA A 117 -8.06 -3.32 -12.72
N LEU A 118 -8.10 -3.03 -14.03
CA LEU A 118 -7.31 -3.70 -15.06
C LEU A 118 -6.15 -2.86 -15.60
N TRP A 119 -6.00 -1.62 -15.12
CA TRP A 119 -4.91 -0.75 -15.53
C TRP A 119 -3.60 -1.26 -14.98
N TRP A 120 -2.69 -1.64 -15.88
CA TRP A 120 -1.45 -2.35 -15.55
C TRP A 120 -0.63 -1.70 -14.42
N PRO A 121 -0.35 -0.37 -14.42
CA PRO A 121 0.37 0.27 -13.33
C PRO A 121 -0.27 0.06 -11.95
N ALA A 122 -1.60 0.10 -11.82
CA ALA A 122 -2.26 -0.16 -10.55
C ALA A 122 -2.16 -1.63 -10.13
N VAL A 123 -2.18 -2.56 -11.10
CA VAL A 123 -1.98 -3.98 -10.83
C VAL A 123 -0.56 -4.25 -10.31
N GLU A 124 0.45 -3.74 -11.01
CA GLU A 124 1.86 -3.93 -10.68
C GLU A 124 2.29 -3.27 -9.36
N MET A 125 1.81 -2.05 -9.10
CA MET A 125 2.25 -1.23 -7.97
C MET A 125 2.05 -1.91 -6.60
N THR A 126 1.01 -2.75 -6.48
CA THR A 126 0.73 -3.54 -5.27
C THR A 126 1.79 -4.58 -4.93
N SER A 127 2.70 -4.91 -5.86
CA SER A 127 3.85 -5.78 -5.60
C SER A 127 5.08 -5.02 -5.10
N TRP A 128 5.06 -3.69 -5.23
CA TRP A 128 6.16 -2.82 -4.86
C TRP A 128 5.92 -2.26 -3.45
N THR A 129 6.99 -1.86 -2.76
CA THR A 129 6.87 -1.22 -1.44
C THR A 129 6.96 0.27 -1.62
N MET A 130 5.81 0.89 -1.89
CA MET A 130 5.65 2.29 -2.23
C MET A 130 4.50 2.91 -1.45
N THR A 131 4.64 4.19 -1.09
CA THR A 131 3.66 4.92 -0.28
C THR A 131 2.28 4.98 -0.93
N GLU A 132 2.26 4.92 -2.26
CA GLU A 132 1.12 4.96 -3.16
C GLU A 132 0.13 3.83 -2.88
N ASN A 133 0.61 2.67 -2.40
CA ASN A 133 -0.26 1.54 -2.01
C ASN A 133 -1.18 1.88 -0.83
N LEU A 134 -0.80 2.89 -0.02
CA LEU A 134 -1.64 3.40 1.06
C LEU A 134 -2.28 4.74 0.67
N HIS A 135 -1.52 5.65 0.06
CA HIS A 135 -2.01 6.97 -0.32
C HIS A 135 -3.18 6.91 -1.30
N THR A 136 -3.16 6.00 -2.27
CA THR A 136 -4.24 5.91 -3.29
C THR A 136 -5.57 5.56 -2.65
N VAL A 137 -5.58 4.60 -1.72
CA VAL A 137 -6.80 4.22 -0.99
C VAL A 137 -7.28 5.36 -0.10
N LEU A 138 -6.38 6.01 0.64
CA LEU A 138 -6.75 7.12 1.53
C LEU A 138 -7.30 8.31 0.74
N PHE A 139 -6.68 8.64 -0.39
CA PHE A 139 -7.14 9.69 -1.29
C PHE A 139 -8.52 9.36 -1.85
N MET A 140 -8.72 8.14 -2.34
CA MET A 140 -10.02 7.72 -2.86
C MET A 140 -11.10 7.67 -1.78
N ALA A 141 -10.76 7.25 -0.56
CA ALA A 141 -11.67 7.26 0.58
C ALA A 141 -12.08 8.68 0.99
N ALA A 142 -11.19 9.67 0.84
CA ALA A 142 -11.51 11.07 1.12
C ALA A 142 -12.46 11.70 0.07
N LEU A 143 -12.49 11.16 -1.15
CA LEU A 143 -13.34 11.64 -2.24
C LEU A 143 -14.69 10.93 -2.37
N ALA A 144 -14.75 9.66 -1.94
CA ALA A 144 -15.90 8.77 -2.09
C ALA A 144 -17.09 9.17 -1.20
#